data_AF-A0A5A7Q0V2-F1
#
_entry.id   AF-A0A5A7Q0V2-F1
#
_cell.length_a   1.000
_cell.length_b   1.000
_cell.length_c   1.000
_cell.angle_alpha   90.00
_cell.angle_beta   90.00
_cell.angle_gamma   90.00
#
_symmetry.space_group_name_H-M   'P 1'
#
loop_
_entity.id
_entity.type
_entity.pdbx_description
1 polymer ?
#
loop_
_entity_poly.entity_id
_entity_poly.type
_entity_poly.pdbx_seq_one_letter_code
_entity_poly.pdbx_strand_id
1 'polypeptide(L)'
;LGRILPFVLGKQNGENRLLQPMLLSPLQDARLKHIKQRLVVPFDGTFVEHQDALRQLWRLSYPDRELPSLKSEAWKEMGWQGFDPSTDFRDEGFISLENLIFFAKKYPVRILLSCAYSHLSHRLWWTCIA
;
A
#
# COMPACT_ATOMS: atom_id res chain seq x y z
N LEU A 1 13.35 -12.15 -13.50
CA LEU A 1 13.89 -12.45 -12.15
C LEU A 1 12.99 -11.78 -11.12
N GLY A 2 11.90 -12.45 -10.72
CA GLY A 2 10.96 -11.97 -9.71
C GLY A 2 10.59 -13.16 -8.83
N ARG A 3 10.89 -13.06 -7.53
CA ARG A 3 10.66 -14.13 -6.56
C ARG A 3 9.16 -14.22 -6.30
N ILE A 4 8.51 -15.23 -6.87
CA ILE A 4 7.20 -15.68 -6.40
C ILE A 4 7.47 -16.26 -5.00
N LEU A 5 7.06 -15.56 -3.95
CA LEU A 5 7.13 -16.07 -2.58
C LEU A 5 6.07 -17.18 -2.42
N PRO A 6 6.44 -18.45 -2.19
CA PRO A 6 5.50 -19.39 -1.62
C PRO A 6 5.31 -19.00 -0.16
N PHE A 7 4.07 -18.73 0.23
CA PHE A 7 3.70 -18.43 1.60
C PHE A 7 4.00 -19.66 2.47
N VAL A 8 5.13 -19.63 3.21
CA VAL A 8 5.55 -20.71 4.10
C VAL A 8 4.84 -20.54 5.44
N LEU A 9 3.85 -21.40 5.73
CA LEU A 9 3.31 -21.56 7.07
C LEU A 9 3.83 -22.87 7.68
N GLY A 10 4.67 -22.75 8.70
CA GLY A 10 4.91 -23.76 9.73
C GLY A 10 5.70 -25.00 9.33
N LYS A 11 6.88 -25.16 9.95
CA LYS A 11 7.64 -26.43 9.95
C LYS A 11 6.74 -27.59 10.37
N GLN A 12 6.60 -28.60 9.51
CA GLN A 12 6.33 -29.97 9.95
C GLN A 12 7.37 -30.89 9.31
N ASN A 13 8.00 -31.69 10.18
CA ASN A 13 9.03 -32.67 9.85
C ASN A 13 8.53 -33.67 8.81
N GLY A 14 9.42 -34.00 7.87
CA GLY A 14 9.50 -35.26 7.14
C GLY A 14 8.19 -35.93 6.73
N GLU A 15 7.69 -35.59 5.54
CA GLU A 15 7.15 -36.54 4.56
C GLU A 15 6.80 -35.78 3.27
N ASN A 16 7.09 -36.37 2.12
CA ASN A 16 6.79 -35.85 0.78
C ASN A 16 5.27 -35.72 0.59
N ARG A 17 4.65 -34.67 1.14
CA ARG A 17 3.33 -34.21 0.71
C ARG A 17 3.54 -33.30 -0.49
N LEU A 18 3.33 -33.85 -1.69
CA LEU A 18 3.00 -33.07 -2.87
C LEU A 18 1.98 -32.01 -2.42
N LEU A 19 2.39 -30.75 -2.43
CA LEU A 19 1.57 -29.63 -2.00
C LEU A 19 0.27 -29.72 -2.80
N GLN A 20 -0.83 -30.13 -2.15
CA GLN A 20 -2.11 -30.10 -2.82
C GLN A 20 -2.34 -28.66 -3.27
N PRO A 21 -2.63 -28.42 -4.56
CA PRO A 21 -3.01 -27.10 -5.02
C PRO A 21 -4.11 -26.60 -4.08
N MET A 22 -3.92 -25.44 -3.45
CA MET A 22 -4.99 -24.83 -2.66
C MET A 22 -6.23 -24.74 -3.54
N LEU A 23 -7.23 -25.57 -3.25
CA LEU A 23 -8.46 -25.62 -4.03
C LEU A 23 -9.32 -24.47 -3.51
N LEU A 24 -9.31 -23.36 -4.23
CA LEU A 24 -10.07 -22.16 -3.90
C LEU A 24 -11.52 -22.35 -4.31
N SER A 25 -12.46 -21.80 -3.54
CA SER A 25 -13.85 -21.69 -4.00
C SER A 25 -13.93 -20.76 -5.22
N PRO A 26 -14.94 -20.89 -6.09
CA PRO A 26 -15.09 -20.02 -7.26
C PRO A 26 -15.04 -18.52 -6.91
N LEU A 27 -15.58 -18.13 -5.75
CA LEU A 27 -15.52 -16.75 -5.25
C LEU A 27 -14.11 -16.32 -4.83
N GLN A 28 -13.36 -17.20 -4.17
CA GLN A 28 -11.97 -16.93 -3.77
C GLN A 28 -11.06 -16.82 -5.00
N ASP A 29 -11.24 -17.69 -5.99
CA ASP A 29 -10.53 -17.62 -7.27
C ASP A 29 -10.80 -16.32 -8.01
N ALA A 30 -12.07 -15.91 -8.10
CA ALA A 30 -12.45 -14.65 -8.73
C ALA A 30 -11.80 -13.45 -8.02
N ARG A 31 -11.79 -13.44 -6.67
CA ARG A 31 -11.15 -12.38 -5.88
C ARG A 31 -9.63 -12.37 -6.06
N LEU A 32 -8.99 -13.53 -6.01
CA LEU A 32 -7.54 -13.64 -6.22
C LEU A 32 -7.16 -13.20 -7.63
N LYS A 33 -7.93 -13.58 -8.65
CA LYS A 33 -7.72 -13.11 -10.02
C LYS A 33 -7.84 -11.60 -10.12
N HIS A 34 -8.86 -11.01 -9.50
CA HIS A 34 -9.04 -9.56 -9.47
C HIS A 34 -7.86 -8.83 -8.80
N ILE A 35 -7.39 -9.34 -7.65
CA ILE A 35 -6.21 -8.77 -6.96
C ILE A 35 -4.97 -8.87 -7.84
N LYS A 36 -4.71 -10.03 -8.45
CA LYS A 36 -3.57 -10.24 -9.36
C LYS A 36 -3.58 -9.28 -10.56
N GLN A 37 -4.75 -8.99 -11.11
CA GLN A 37 -4.89 -8.03 -12.21
C GLN A 37 -4.56 -6.59 -11.81
N ARG A 38 -4.73 -6.25 -10.53
CA ARG A 38 -4.48 -4.91 -10.01
C ARG A 38 -3.05 -4.73 -9.49
N LEU A 39 -2.42 -5.79 -8.98
CA LEU A 39 -1.02 -5.79 -8.55
C LEU A 39 -0.04 -5.41 -9.68
N VAL A 40 -0.42 -5.61 -10.95
CA VAL A 40 0.43 -5.27 -12.10
C VAL A 40 0.23 -3.84 -12.61
N VAL A 41 -0.68 -3.07 -12.01
CA VAL A 41 -0.92 -1.67 -12.40
C VAL A 41 0.06 -0.78 -11.63
N PRO A 42 1.08 -0.21 -12.27
CA PRO A 42 2.00 0.71 -11.59
C PRO A 42 1.29 2.02 -11.25
N PHE A 43 1.77 2.71 -10.21
CA PHE A 43 1.42 4.11 -10.03
C PHE A 43 2.00 4.93 -11.20
N ASP A 44 1.22 5.88 -11.70
CA ASP A 44 1.58 6.75 -12.81
C ASP A 44 1.34 8.20 -12.37
N GLY A 45 2.44 8.90 -12.08
CA GLY A 45 2.40 10.30 -11.64
C GLY A 45 1.97 11.28 -12.72
N THR A 46 1.76 10.85 -13.97
CA THR A 46 1.20 11.68 -15.06
C THR A 46 -0.29 11.47 -15.24
N PHE A 47 -0.84 10.37 -14.70
CA PHE A 47 -2.26 10.05 -14.78
C PHE A 47 -3.07 10.76 -13.70
N VAL A 48 -4.10 11.50 -14.11
CA VAL A 48 -4.84 12.43 -13.23
C VAL A 48 -5.49 11.70 -12.06
N GLU A 49 -6.05 10.53 -12.31
CA GLU A 49 -6.77 9.72 -11.34
C GLU A 49 -5.82 9.17 -10.27
N HIS A 50 -4.59 8.80 -10.64
CA HIS A 50 -3.56 8.39 -9.69
C HIS A 50 -3.11 9.57 -8.82
N GLN A 51 -2.92 10.75 -9.42
CA GLN A 51 -2.63 11.96 -8.67
C GLN A 51 -3.77 12.33 -7.72
N ASP A 52 -5.03 12.22 -8.16
CA ASP A 52 -6.19 12.53 -7.33
C ASP A 52 -6.36 11.57 -6.16
N ALA A 53 -6.04 10.29 -6.34
CA ALA A 53 -5.96 9.33 -5.25
C ALA A 53 -4.90 9.75 -4.21
N LEU A 54 -3.72 10.18 -4.67
CA LEU A 54 -2.65 10.64 -3.79
C LEU A 54 -3.05 11.92 -3.02
N ARG A 55 -3.70 12.87 -3.71
CA ARG A 55 -4.27 14.08 -3.08
C ARG A 55 -5.37 13.73 -2.07
N GLN A 56 -6.19 12.73 -2.37
CA GLN A 56 -7.21 12.25 -1.45
C GLN A 56 -6.59 11.67 -0.19
N LEU A 57 -5.54 10.85 -0.31
CA LEU A 57 -4.82 10.32 0.85
C LEU A 57 -4.29 11.47 1.72
N TRP A 58 -3.65 12.48 1.12
CA TRP A 58 -3.17 13.66 1.85
C TRP A 58 -4.29 14.34 2.66
N ARG A 59 -5.42 14.65 2.02
CA ARG A 59 -6.56 15.31 2.67
C ARG A 59 -7.14 14.50 3.83
N LEU A 60 -7.10 13.17 3.75
CA LEU A 60 -7.56 12.29 4.83
C LEU A 60 -6.55 12.23 5.98
N SER A 61 -5.26 12.34 5.68
CA SER A 61 -4.16 12.31 6.65
C SER A 61 -3.90 13.65 7.34
N TYR A 62 -4.14 14.76 6.64
CA TYR A 62 -3.87 16.12 7.09
C TYR A 62 -5.02 17.06 6.71
N PRO A 63 -6.20 16.94 7.34
CA PRO A 63 -7.38 17.73 6.98
C PRO A 63 -7.16 19.24 7.14
N ASP A 64 -6.27 19.65 8.06
CA ASP A 64 -6.00 21.06 8.39
C ASP A 64 -4.74 21.62 7.71
N ARG A 65 -4.12 20.88 6.78
CA ARG A 65 -2.95 21.35 6.03
C ARG A 65 -3.28 21.55 4.56
N GLU A 66 -2.64 22.54 3.94
CA GLU A 66 -2.73 22.73 2.50
C GLU A 66 -2.19 21.51 1.74
N LEU A 67 -2.77 21.26 0.57
CA LEU A 67 -2.34 20.19 -0.30
C LEU A 67 -0.97 20.55 -0.92
N PRO A 68 0.09 19.75 -0.72
CA PRO A 68 1.38 20.02 -1.32
C PRO A 68 1.37 19.75 -2.82
N SER A 69 2.37 20.28 -3.51
CA SER A 69 2.74 19.81 -4.86
C SER A 69 3.05 18.31 -4.84
N LEU A 70 2.90 17.64 -5.99
CA LEU A 70 3.18 16.20 -6.13
C LEU A 70 4.61 15.84 -5.71
N LYS A 71 5.55 16.79 -5.78
CA LYS A 71 6.92 16.69 -5.26
C LYS A 71 7.12 17.74 -4.19
N SER A 72 7.35 17.33 -2.94
CA SER A 72 7.47 18.22 -1.78
C SER A 72 8.09 17.50 -0.57
N GLU A 73 8.80 18.24 0.29
CA GLU A 73 9.27 17.75 1.60
C GLU A 73 8.11 17.33 2.52
N ALA A 74 6.92 17.89 2.31
CA ALA A 74 5.70 17.53 3.04
C ALA A 74 5.37 16.02 2.94
N TRP A 75 5.76 15.38 1.84
CA TRP A 75 5.62 13.93 1.70
C TRP A 75 6.58 13.19 2.65
N LYS A 76 7.83 13.64 2.81
CA LYS A 76 8.74 13.03 3.79
C LYS A 76 8.25 13.18 5.23
N GLU A 77 7.60 14.31 5.54
CA GLU A 77 6.93 14.54 6.83
C GLU A 77 5.74 13.61 7.06
N MET A 78 4.90 13.45 6.03
CA MET A 78 3.90 12.38 6.00
C MET A 78 4.52 11.03 6.22
N GLY A 79 5.78 10.92 5.85
CA GLY A 79 6.44 9.68 5.75
C GLY A 79 6.27 9.15 4.34
N TRP A 80 7.16 9.55 3.45
CA TRP A 80 7.46 8.86 2.21
C TRP A 80 8.99 8.80 2.13
N GLN A 81 9.57 7.86 1.38
CA GLN A 81 11.03 7.67 1.40
C GLN A 81 11.75 8.91 0.82
N GLY A 82 11.09 9.62 -0.09
CA GLY A 82 11.59 10.86 -0.68
C GLY A 82 10.50 11.92 -0.83
N PHE A 83 10.85 13.01 -1.52
CA PHE A 83 9.92 14.09 -1.82
C PHE A 83 8.88 13.72 -2.89
N ASP A 84 9.08 12.61 -3.62
CA ASP A 84 8.20 12.11 -4.67
C ASP A 84 7.59 10.77 -4.22
N PRO A 85 6.34 10.76 -3.72
CA PRO A 85 5.68 9.54 -3.25
C PRO A 85 5.48 8.51 -4.36
N SER A 86 5.56 8.89 -5.64
CA SER A 86 5.51 7.95 -6.77
C SER A 86 6.57 6.86 -6.66
N THR A 87 7.70 7.16 -6.01
CA THR A 87 8.81 6.21 -5.85
C THR A 87 8.50 5.07 -4.89
N ASP A 88 7.59 5.28 -3.95
CA ASP A 88 7.24 4.30 -2.92
C ASP A 88 6.26 3.24 -3.46
N PHE A 89 5.54 3.54 -4.55
CA PHE A 89 4.58 2.62 -5.17
C PHE A 89 5.18 1.74 -6.28
N ARG A 90 6.50 1.71 -6.45
CA ARG A 90 7.15 0.96 -7.56
C ARG A 90 6.97 -0.55 -7.46
N ASP A 91 7.03 -1.10 -6.25
CA ASP A 91 7.00 -2.55 -6.03
C ASP A 91 5.56 -3.07 -5.91
N GLU A 92 4.70 -2.36 -5.19
CA GLU A 92 3.32 -2.79 -4.91
C GLU A 92 2.27 -2.23 -5.88
N GLY A 93 2.64 -1.21 -6.67
CA GLY A 93 1.76 -0.60 -7.66
C GLY A 93 0.70 0.33 -7.05
N PHE A 94 -0.29 0.69 -7.89
CA PHE A 94 -1.35 1.63 -7.52
C PHE A 94 -2.30 1.10 -6.43
N ILE A 95 -2.46 -0.23 -6.34
CA ILE A 95 -3.38 -0.85 -5.37
C ILE A 95 -2.98 -0.57 -3.92
N SER A 96 -1.70 -0.37 -3.60
CA SER A 96 -1.29 -0.03 -2.24
C SER A 96 -1.75 1.38 -1.82
N LEU A 97 -1.74 2.35 -2.74
CA LEU A 97 -2.35 3.67 -2.51
C LEU A 97 -3.85 3.55 -2.22
N GLU A 98 -4.56 2.70 -2.98
CA GLU A 98 -5.98 2.46 -2.75
C GLU A 98 -6.25 1.80 -1.39
N ASN A 99 -5.38 0.88 -0.95
CA ASN A 99 -5.44 0.26 0.37
C ASN A 99 -5.22 1.30 1.49
N LEU A 100 -4.25 2.20 1.33
CA LEU A 100 -4.00 3.29 2.27
C LEU A 100 -5.21 4.23 2.39
N ILE A 101 -5.83 4.59 1.26
CA ILE A 101 -7.05 5.41 1.24
C ILE A 101 -8.20 4.68 1.93
N PHE A 102 -8.37 3.38 1.67
CA PHE A 102 -9.38 2.58 2.35
C PHE A 102 -9.16 2.58 3.85
N PHE A 103 -7.92 2.37 4.31
CA PHE A 103 -7.55 2.43 5.71
C PHE A 103 -7.86 3.80 6.33
N ALA A 104 -7.48 4.89 5.66
CA ALA A 104 -7.73 6.25 6.11
C ALA A 104 -9.23 6.56 6.25
N LYS A 105 -10.06 6.12 5.29
CA LYS A 105 -11.52 6.27 5.35
C LYS A 105 -12.15 5.41 6.45
N LYS A 106 -11.66 4.18 6.63
CA LYS A 106 -12.23 3.22 7.59
C LYS A 106 -11.83 3.52 9.03
N TYR A 107 -10.63 4.04 9.24
CA TYR A 107 -10.04 4.28 10.56
C TYR A 107 -9.44 5.70 10.65
N PRO A 108 -10.27 6.76 10.57
CA PRO A 108 -9.80 8.14 10.52
C PRO A 108 -9.00 8.57 11.76
N VAL A 109 -9.32 8.06 12.95
CA VAL A 109 -8.51 8.35 14.15
C VAL A 109 -7.13 7.70 14.05
N ARG A 110 -7.01 6.50 13.47
CA ARG A 110 -5.73 5.80 13.36
C ARG A 110 -4.80 6.47 12.37
N ILE A 111 -5.32 6.90 11.21
CA ILE A 111 -4.49 7.60 10.21
C ILE A 111 -3.92 8.91 10.77
N LEU A 112 -4.74 9.68 11.50
CA LEU A 112 -4.30 10.94 12.11
C LEU A 112 -3.23 10.70 13.18
N LEU A 113 -3.45 9.71 14.06
CA LEU A 113 -2.44 9.32 15.06
C LEU A 113 -1.15 8.86 14.38
N SER A 114 -1.21 7.98 13.39
CA SER A 114 -0.03 7.50 12.66
C SER A 114 0.78 8.65 12.05
N CYS A 115 0.10 9.61 11.40
CA CYS A 115 0.75 10.78 10.83
C CYS A 115 1.39 11.68 11.90
N ALA A 116 0.71 11.90 13.03
CA ALA A 116 1.25 12.66 14.16
C ALA A 116 2.48 11.98 14.80
N TYR A 117 2.47 10.65 14.94
CA TYR A 117 3.62 9.89 15.47
C TYR A 117 4.81 9.85 14.52
N SER A 118 4.59 9.83 13.21
CA SER A 118 5.69 9.83 12.23
C SER A 118 6.53 11.10 12.27
N HIS A 119 5.90 12.24 12.52
CA HIS A 119 6.61 13.49 12.81
C HIS A 119 7.54 13.39 14.03
N LEU A 120 7.18 12.60 15.05
CA LEU A 120 7.92 12.49 16.31
C LEU A 120 9.05 11.45 16.27
N SER A 121 8.94 10.41 15.44
CA SER A 121 9.84 9.25 15.47
C SER A 121 10.67 9.03 14.21
N HIS A 122 10.52 9.82 13.13
CA HIS A 122 11.16 9.59 11.83
C HIS A 122 10.97 8.16 11.28
N ARG A 123 9.86 7.49 11.66
CA ARG A 123 9.58 6.10 11.26
C ARG A 123 8.69 6.06 10.02
N LEU A 124 9.03 5.13 9.13
CA LEU A 124 8.24 4.87 7.93
C LEU A 124 6.98 4.08 8.28
N TRP A 125 5.84 4.72 8.53
CA TRP A 125 4.62 4.02 8.97
C TRP A 125 3.84 3.38 7.81
N TRP A 126 3.97 3.91 6.59
CA TRP A 126 3.30 3.39 5.39
C TRP A 126 3.82 2.00 5.01
N THR A 127 5.10 1.68 5.27
CA THR A 127 5.68 0.36 5.02
C THR A 127 5.08 -0.76 5.89
N CYS A 128 4.27 -0.42 6.90
CA CYS A 128 3.56 -1.40 7.73
C CYS A 128 2.11 -1.62 7.28
N ILE A 129 1.59 -0.82 6.35
CA ILE A 129 0.18 -0.83 5.91
C ILE A 129 0.06 -1.18 4.43
N ALA A 130 1.09 -0.85 3.64
CA ALA A 130 1.35 -1.40 2.31
C ALA A 130 1.94 -2.81 2.46
#